data_AF-A0A2T0AN98-F1
#
_entry.id   AF-A0A2T0AN98-F1
#
_cell.length_a   1.000
_cell.length_b   1.000
_cell.length_c   1.000
_cell.angle_alpha   90.00
_cell.angle_beta   90.00
_cell.angle_gamma   90.00
#
_symmetry.space_group_name_H-M   'P 1'
#
loop_
_entity.id
_entity.type
_entity.pdbx_description
1 polymer ?
#
loop_
_entity_poly.entity_id
_entity_poly.type
_entity_poly.pdbx_seq_one_letter_code
_entity_poly.pdbx_strand_id
1 'polypeptide(L)'
;MRPIFYATGCRERPGRGPGPPGPLDYRIVLIGSMLPDIIDKPLGGVIFKETLGNGRIYAHTLVFLLFASAAGLLWWRRYRRPGGMVLAEGSLMHYLLDGMWRYPATFLWPLYGWGFPRGHPEEWFWQWLAGLLHDPSVYVPEVTGGVILVVIFGRLVCRVGLLPKMANIASGLLDVNKICPYKCSLQAGPEIGGLYVRIKGLWSYLAVVGMVYTLTAGG
;
A
#
# COMPACT_ATOMS: atom_id res chain seq x y z
N MET A 1 -14.88 -52.21 22.90
CA MET A 1 -15.44 -51.22 21.95
C MET A 1 -14.51 -50.01 21.87
N ARG A 2 -13.88 -49.78 20.72
CA ARG A 2 -13.15 -48.55 20.38
C ARG A 2 -13.81 -47.99 19.12
N PRO A 3 -14.18 -46.71 19.04
CA PRO A 3 -14.73 -46.17 17.80
C PRO A 3 -13.59 -45.95 16.79
N ILE A 4 -13.73 -46.58 15.63
CA ILE A 4 -12.93 -46.34 14.42
C ILE A 4 -13.55 -45.12 13.73
N PHE A 5 -12.83 -44.01 13.71
CA PHE A 5 -13.20 -42.86 12.87
C PHE A 5 -12.69 -43.12 11.44
N TYR A 6 -13.61 -43.20 10.47
CA TYR A 6 -13.29 -43.27 9.05
C TYR A 6 -12.89 -41.88 8.55
N ALA A 7 -11.67 -41.73 8.04
CA ALA A 7 -11.27 -40.58 7.26
C ALA A 7 -11.97 -40.64 5.89
N THR A 8 -12.97 -39.79 5.66
CA THR A 8 -13.59 -39.64 4.35
C THR A 8 -12.63 -38.90 3.42
N GLY A 9 -12.18 -39.63 2.38
CA GLY A 9 -11.24 -39.13 1.38
C GLY A 9 -11.75 -37.89 0.64
N CYS A 10 -10.89 -36.89 0.52
CA CYS A 10 -11.08 -35.77 -0.41
C CYS A 10 -10.89 -36.26 -1.85
N ARG A 11 -12.00 -36.42 -2.56
CA ARG A 11 -12.04 -36.63 -4.01
C ARG A 11 -11.52 -35.37 -4.71
N GLU A 12 -10.42 -35.49 -5.47
CA GLU A 12 -9.98 -34.42 -6.37
C GLU A 12 -11.07 -34.16 -7.42
N ARG A 13 -11.58 -32.92 -7.49
CA ARG A 13 -12.47 -32.48 -8.57
C ARG A 13 -11.61 -31.95 -9.73
N PRO A 14 -11.81 -32.43 -10.97
CA PRO A 14 -11.08 -31.94 -12.13
C PRO A 14 -11.62 -30.58 -12.56
N GLY A 15 -10.71 -29.68 -12.96
CA GLY A 15 -11.04 -28.44 -13.66
C GLY A 15 -11.42 -27.25 -12.76
N ARG A 16 -10.46 -26.73 -11.98
CA ARG A 16 -10.65 -25.42 -11.32
C ARG A 16 -10.11 -24.34 -12.24
N GLY A 17 -11.00 -23.56 -12.86
CA GLY A 17 -10.65 -22.23 -13.37
C GLY A 17 -9.96 -21.40 -12.29
N PRO A 18 -9.30 -20.27 -12.63
CA PRO A 18 -8.54 -19.48 -11.67
C PRO A 18 -9.45 -19.16 -10.47
N GLY A 19 -9.07 -19.69 -9.30
CA GLY A 19 -9.86 -19.57 -8.08
C GLY A 19 -10.07 -18.10 -7.69
N PRO A 20 -11.06 -17.82 -6.82
CA PRO A 20 -11.29 -16.46 -6.34
C PRO A 20 -9.98 -15.87 -5.80
N PRO A 21 -9.69 -14.59 -6.06
CA PRO A 21 -8.45 -13.96 -5.61
C PRO A 21 -8.30 -14.20 -4.10
N GLY A 22 -7.16 -14.76 -3.72
CA GLY A 22 -6.84 -15.03 -2.33
C GLY A 22 -6.89 -13.75 -1.47
N PRO A 23 -6.98 -13.89 -0.14
CA PRO A 23 -7.06 -12.73 0.76
C PRO A 23 -5.93 -11.74 0.48
N LEU A 24 -6.27 -10.45 0.42
CA LEU A 24 -5.33 -9.34 0.23
C LEU A 24 -4.16 -9.45 1.23
N ASP A 25 -2.94 -9.45 0.69
CA ASP A 25 -1.73 -9.53 1.51
C ASP A 25 -1.37 -8.15 2.06
N TYR A 26 -1.69 -7.94 3.34
CA TYR A 26 -1.42 -6.70 4.06
C TYR A 26 0.07 -6.32 4.09
N ARG A 27 1.00 -7.28 3.91
CA ARG A 27 2.44 -6.99 3.84
C ARG A 27 2.76 -6.19 2.59
N ILE A 28 2.18 -6.60 1.45
CA ILE A 28 2.38 -5.93 0.17
C ILE A 28 1.75 -4.54 0.20
N VAL A 29 0.59 -4.41 0.86
CA VAL A 29 -0.05 -3.09 1.05
C VAL A 29 0.88 -2.17 1.85
N LEU A 30 1.40 -2.63 2.99
CA LEU A 30 2.29 -1.85 3.85
C LEU A 30 3.55 -1.40 3.12
N ILE A 31 4.18 -2.32 2.37
CA ILE A 31 5.37 -2.02 1.58
C ILE A 31 5.01 -1.03 0.46
N GLY A 32 3.95 -1.30 -0.29
CA GLY A 32 3.53 -0.43 -1.40
C GLY A 32 3.18 0.98 -0.96
N SER A 33 2.48 1.12 0.17
CA SER A 33 2.11 2.41 0.75
C SER A 33 3.28 3.20 1.29
N MET A 34 4.44 2.59 1.50
CA MET A 34 5.66 3.30 1.95
C MET A 34 6.76 3.27 0.89
N LEU A 35 6.51 2.66 -0.27
CA LEU A 35 7.54 2.40 -1.27
C LEU A 35 8.24 3.67 -1.78
N PRO A 36 7.53 4.77 -2.11
CA PRO A 36 8.17 6.01 -2.55
C PRO A 36 9.16 6.54 -1.51
N ASP A 37 8.73 6.60 -0.25
CA ASP A 37 9.53 7.06 0.88
C ASP A 37 10.72 6.16 1.20
N ILE A 38 10.54 4.84 1.11
CA ILE A 38 11.62 3.86 1.34
C ILE A 38 12.75 4.06 0.32
N ILE A 39 12.42 4.46 -0.91
CA ILE A 39 13.42 4.70 -1.96
C ILE A 39 14.02 6.09 -1.82
N ASP A 40 13.20 7.13 -1.75
CA ASP A 40 13.67 8.51 -1.89
C ASP A 40 14.29 9.07 -0.61
N LYS A 41 13.85 8.67 0.59
CA LYS A 41 14.42 9.21 1.83
C LYS A 41 15.89 8.84 2.04
N PRO A 42 16.31 7.56 1.87
CA PRO A 42 17.73 7.21 1.92
C PRO A 42 18.52 7.85 0.77
N LEU A 43 17.93 7.88 -0.43
CA LEU A 43 18.60 8.36 -1.62
C LEU A 43 18.84 9.88 -1.56
N GLY A 44 17.85 10.66 -1.15
CA GLY A 44 17.95 12.11 -1.01
C GLY A 44 18.60 12.58 0.29
N GLY A 45 18.39 11.84 1.39
CA GLY A 45 18.87 12.23 2.72
C GLY A 45 20.24 11.70 3.10
N VAL A 46 20.69 10.58 2.52
CA VAL A 46 21.99 9.96 2.83
C VAL A 46 22.93 10.00 1.63
N ILE A 47 22.48 9.54 0.45
CA ILE A 47 23.35 9.39 -0.72
C ILE A 47 23.58 10.74 -1.42
N PHE A 48 22.51 11.50 -1.65
CA PHE A 48 22.53 12.79 -2.34
C PHE A 48 22.24 13.97 -1.40
N LYS A 49 22.65 13.84 -0.13
CA LYS A 49 22.42 14.85 0.89
C LYS A 49 22.95 16.23 0.47
N GLU A 50 24.19 16.28 0.00
CA GLU A 50 24.88 17.53 -0.34
C GLU A 50 24.46 18.11 -1.70
N THR A 51 23.89 17.30 -2.59
CA THR A 51 23.53 17.72 -3.96
C THR A 51 22.04 18.05 -4.11
N LEU A 52 21.18 17.31 -3.41
CA LEU A 52 19.72 17.43 -3.47
C LEU A 52 19.13 17.78 -2.10
N GLY A 53 19.52 17.07 -1.03
CA GLY A 53 19.02 17.33 0.32
C GLY A 53 17.49 17.22 0.45
N ASN A 54 16.84 16.44 -0.42
CA ASN A 54 15.38 16.36 -0.55
C ASN A 54 14.92 14.90 -0.65
N GLY A 55 13.97 14.50 0.19
CA GLY A 55 13.42 13.14 0.23
C GLY A 55 12.27 12.86 -0.75
N ARG A 56 11.93 13.80 -1.64
CA ARG A 56 10.92 13.64 -2.71
C ARG A 56 11.58 13.85 -4.07
N ILE A 57 12.11 12.76 -4.62
CA ILE A 57 12.93 12.77 -5.84
C ILE A 57 12.35 11.79 -6.87
N TYR A 58 13.07 10.74 -7.25
CA TYR A 58 12.72 9.85 -8.35
C TYR A 58 11.46 9.01 -8.09
N ALA A 59 11.30 8.42 -6.91
CA ALA A 59 10.18 7.56 -6.59
C ALA A 59 8.89 8.33 -6.24
N HIS A 60 8.94 9.66 -6.21
CA HIS A 60 7.79 10.57 -6.12
C HIS A 60 7.42 11.21 -7.47
N THR A 61 8.00 10.75 -8.57
CA THR A 61 7.64 11.21 -9.93
C THR A 61 6.46 10.44 -10.51
N LEU A 62 5.67 11.07 -11.36
CA LEU A 62 4.61 10.38 -12.11
C LEU A 62 5.18 9.26 -13.00
N VAL A 63 6.40 9.45 -13.52
CA VAL A 63 7.12 8.42 -14.30
C VAL A 63 7.31 7.14 -13.48
N PHE A 64 7.76 7.25 -12.22
CA PHE A 64 7.90 6.10 -11.33
C PHE A 64 6.55 5.43 -11.07
N LEU A 65 5.50 6.22 -10.80
CA LEU A 65 4.16 5.68 -10.57
C LEU A 65 3.64 4.92 -11.79
N LEU A 66 3.74 5.50 -12.98
CA LEU A 66 3.34 4.86 -14.24
C LEU A 66 4.15 3.60 -14.51
N PHE A 67 5.46 3.64 -14.25
CA PHE A 67 6.33 2.46 -14.37
C PHE A 67 5.91 1.36 -13.40
N ALA A 68 5.67 1.67 -12.13
CA ALA A 68 5.21 0.72 -11.13
C ALA A 68 3.84 0.12 -11.50
N SER A 69 2.89 0.95 -11.95
CA SER A 69 1.59 0.49 -12.44
C SER A 69 1.72 -0.42 -13.68
N ALA A 70 2.55 -0.05 -14.65
CA ALA A 70 2.80 -0.85 -15.84
C ALA A 70 3.47 -2.19 -15.50
N ALA A 71 4.50 -2.18 -14.65
CA ALA A 71 5.17 -3.38 -14.15
C ALA A 71 4.20 -4.28 -13.39
N GLY A 72 3.36 -3.71 -12.53
CA GLY A 72 2.31 -4.43 -11.80
C GLY A 72 1.28 -5.07 -12.74
N LEU A 73 0.86 -4.36 -13.79
CA LEU A 73 -0.06 -4.86 -14.81
C LEU A 73 0.57 -6.00 -15.63
N LEU A 74 1.82 -5.84 -16.08
CA LEU A 74 2.55 -6.87 -16.81
C LEU A 74 2.76 -8.13 -15.96
N TRP A 75 3.11 -7.95 -14.68
CA TRP A 75 3.23 -9.04 -13.72
C TRP A 75 1.91 -9.78 -13.54
N TRP A 76 0.81 -9.05 -13.40
CA TRP A 76 -0.52 -9.65 -13.32
C TRP A 76 -0.89 -10.40 -14.60
N ARG A 77 -0.62 -9.84 -15.79
CA ARG A 77 -0.87 -10.54 -17.06
C ARG A 77 -0.09 -11.85 -17.16
N ARG A 78 1.17 -11.87 -16.72
CA ARG A 78 2.07 -13.02 -16.83
C ARG A 78 1.82 -14.11 -15.80
N TYR A 79 1.51 -13.75 -14.55
CA TYR A 79 1.45 -14.68 -13.42
C TYR A 79 0.08 -14.76 -12.75
N ARG A 80 -0.88 -13.90 -13.15
CA ARG A 80 -2.22 -13.77 -12.55
C ARG A 80 -2.18 -13.50 -11.04
N ARG A 81 -1.10 -12.89 -10.54
CA ARG A 81 -0.94 -12.50 -9.13
C ARG A 81 -1.17 -10.99 -8.96
N PRO A 82 -2.06 -10.56 -8.06
CA PRO A 82 -2.42 -9.15 -7.92
C PRO A 82 -1.37 -8.32 -7.16
N GLY A 83 -0.36 -8.95 -6.54
CA GLY A 83 0.58 -8.27 -5.64
C GLY A 83 1.28 -7.05 -6.26
N GLY A 84 1.69 -7.12 -7.54
CA GLY A 84 2.30 -5.98 -8.22
C GLY A 84 1.33 -4.80 -8.40
N MET A 85 0.05 -5.07 -8.65
CA MET A 85 -0.97 -4.01 -8.72
C MET A 85 -1.25 -3.42 -7.34
N VAL A 86 -1.33 -4.26 -6.30
CA VAL A 86 -1.52 -3.80 -4.91
C VAL A 86 -0.38 -2.89 -4.46
N LEU A 87 0.85 -3.22 -4.86
CA LEU A 87 2.03 -2.40 -4.57
C LEU A 87 1.93 -1.04 -5.27
N ALA A 88 1.59 -1.00 -6.57
CA ALA A 88 1.43 0.24 -7.31
C ALA A 88 0.25 1.10 -6.80
N GLU A 89 -0.88 0.48 -6.45
CA GLU A 89 -2.03 1.17 -5.85
C GLU A 89 -1.70 1.72 -4.46
N GLY A 90 -0.91 0.99 -3.66
CA GLY A 90 -0.37 1.50 -2.40
C GLY A 90 0.49 2.74 -2.60
N SER A 91 1.39 2.73 -3.59
CA SER A 91 2.21 3.90 -3.93
C SER A 91 1.38 5.06 -4.44
N LEU A 92 0.32 4.81 -5.22
CA LEU A 92 -0.63 5.85 -5.63
C LEU A 92 -1.29 6.51 -4.41
N MET A 93 -1.75 5.73 -3.43
CA MET A 93 -2.34 6.28 -2.21
C MET A 93 -1.31 7.10 -1.42
N HIS A 94 -0.04 6.70 -1.40
CA HIS A 94 1.04 7.50 -0.82
C HIS A 94 1.15 8.86 -1.51
N TYR A 95 1.19 8.90 -2.85
CA TYR A 95 1.25 10.15 -3.62
C TYR A 95 0.07 11.09 -3.32
N LEU A 96 -1.11 10.50 -3.11
CA LEU A 96 -2.31 11.27 -2.80
C LEU A 96 -2.24 11.89 -1.40
N LEU A 97 -1.75 11.14 -0.42
CA LEU A 97 -1.53 11.65 0.93
C LEU A 97 -0.41 12.70 0.95
N ASP A 98 0.70 12.45 0.26
CA ASP A 98 1.81 13.40 0.14
C ASP A 98 1.44 14.68 -0.62
N GLY A 99 0.27 14.71 -1.27
CA GLY A 99 -0.21 15.89 -2.00
C GLY A 99 0.71 16.25 -3.17
N MET A 100 1.30 15.24 -3.83
CA MET A 100 2.36 15.44 -4.83
C MET A 100 1.95 16.37 -5.98
N TRP A 101 0.66 16.49 -6.28
CA TRP A 101 0.14 17.45 -7.26
C TRP A 101 0.47 18.91 -6.94
N ARG A 102 0.76 19.25 -5.67
CA ARG A 102 1.20 20.59 -5.24
C ARG A 102 2.66 20.90 -5.59
N TYR A 103 3.45 19.88 -5.94
CA TYR A 103 4.85 20.00 -6.32
C TYR A 103 5.05 19.56 -7.79
N PRO A 104 4.47 20.30 -8.76
CA PRO A 104 4.42 19.85 -10.16
C PRO A 104 5.81 19.65 -10.76
N ALA A 105 6.82 20.40 -10.34
CA ALA A 105 8.20 20.22 -10.81
C ALA A 105 8.75 18.81 -10.52
N THR A 106 8.51 18.29 -9.32
CA THR A 106 8.90 16.91 -8.95
C THR A 106 7.89 15.90 -9.50
N PHE A 107 6.59 16.15 -9.34
CA PHE A 107 5.55 15.21 -9.73
C PHE A 107 5.54 14.93 -11.24
N LEU A 108 5.77 15.95 -12.06
CA LEU A 108 5.77 15.84 -13.53
C LEU A 108 7.19 15.75 -14.11
N TRP A 109 8.21 15.54 -13.27
CA TRP A 109 9.58 15.32 -13.74
C TRP A 109 9.61 14.18 -14.77
N PRO A 110 10.34 14.33 -15.90
CA PRO A 110 11.30 15.39 -16.23
C PRO A 110 10.73 16.58 -17.04
N LEU A 111 9.41 16.78 -17.11
CA LEU A 111 8.80 17.82 -17.97
C LEU A 111 9.23 19.25 -17.61
N TYR A 112 9.56 19.51 -16.33
CA TYR A 112 10.00 20.82 -15.83
C TYR A 112 11.53 20.95 -15.74
N GLY A 113 12.27 20.02 -16.33
CA GLY A 113 13.73 19.96 -16.30
C GLY A 113 14.26 18.71 -15.60
N TRP A 114 15.58 18.55 -15.68
CA TRP A 114 16.27 17.36 -15.19
C TRP A 114 16.66 17.44 -13.70
N GLY A 115 16.67 18.63 -13.12
CA GLY A 115 16.99 18.84 -11.71
C GLY A 115 15.78 18.70 -10.79
N PHE A 116 16.05 18.33 -9.54
CA PHE A 116 15.05 18.38 -8.47
C PHE A 116 15.23 19.65 -7.61
N PRO A 117 14.16 20.17 -6.99
CA PRO A 117 14.27 21.25 -6.02
C PRO A 117 15.20 20.83 -4.87
N ARG A 118 16.22 21.66 -4.59
CA ARG A 118 17.14 21.44 -3.48
C ARG A 118 16.44 21.75 -2.15
N GLY A 119 16.58 20.84 -1.20
CA GLY A 119 16.22 21.10 0.20
C GLY A 119 17.38 21.75 0.96
N HIS A 120 17.14 22.14 2.21
CA HIS A 120 18.17 22.58 3.15
C HIS A 120 18.54 21.39 4.04
N PRO A 121 19.65 20.68 3.77
CA PRO A 121 19.93 19.39 4.40
C PRO A 121 20.18 19.50 5.91
N GLU A 122 20.76 20.61 6.37
CA GLU A 122 21.01 20.91 7.79
C GLU A 122 19.74 21.11 8.63
N GLU A 123 18.65 21.56 8.00
CA GLU A 123 17.39 21.88 8.68
C GLU A 123 16.25 20.91 8.36
N TRP A 124 16.45 19.97 7.44
CA TRP A 124 15.39 19.06 6.96
C TRP A 124 14.56 18.46 8.11
N PHE A 125 15.19 17.90 9.14
CA PHE A 125 14.46 17.32 10.26
C PHE A 125 13.60 18.35 11.01
N TRP A 126 14.13 19.55 11.24
CA TRP A 126 13.43 20.62 11.95
C TRP A 126 12.31 21.22 11.10
N GLN A 127 12.52 21.38 9.80
CA GLN A 127 11.50 21.83 8.85
C GLN A 127 10.36 20.82 8.75
N TRP A 128 10.68 19.52 8.71
CA TRP A 128 9.68 18.46 8.74
C TRP A 128 8.89 18.46 10.07
N LEU A 129 9.58 18.53 11.21
CA LEU A 129 8.93 18.58 12.52
C LEU A 129 8.06 19.83 12.69
N ALA A 130 8.54 21.00 12.24
CA ALA A 130 7.77 22.24 12.26
C ALA A 130 6.51 22.14 11.38
N GLY A 131 6.63 21.54 10.19
CA GLY A 131 5.49 21.25 9.32
C GLY A 131 4.47 20.34 9.99
N LEU A 132 4.94 19.28 10.65
CA LEU A 132 4.08 18.33 11.38
C LEU A 132 3.35 18.98 12.57
N LEU A 133 3.91 20.05 13.17
CA LEU A 133 3.29 20.74 14.30
C LEU A 133 2.39 21.91 13.90
N HIS A 134 2.71 22.61 12.81
CA HIS A 134 2.10 23.89 12.49
C HIS A 134 1.40 23.96 11.13
N ASP A 135 1.69 23.05 10.20
CA ASP A 135 1.13 23.09 8.84
C ASP A 135 0.06 22.01 8.62
N PRO A 136 -1.24 22.37 8.53
CA PRO A 136 -2.33 21.44 8.22
C PRO A 136 -2.12 20.67 6.93
N SER A 137 -1.40 21.23 5.97
CA SER A 137 -1.14 20.58 4.70
C SER A 137 -0.14 19.42 4.82
N VAL A 138 0.63 19.37 5.91
CA VAL A 138 1.63 18.34 6.22
C VAL A 138 1.12 17.37 7.28
N TYR A 139 0.63 17.87 8.42
CA TYR A 139 0.26 16.98 9.52
C TYR A 139 -1.02 16.17 9.25
N VAL A 140 -2.00 16.73 8.53
CA VAL A 140 -3.27 16.01 8.28
C VAL A 140 -3.02 14.74 7.45
N PRO A 141 -2.30 14.79 6.31
CA PRO A 141 -1.99 13.58 5.58
C PRO A 141 -1.04 12.64 6.33
N GLU A 142 -0.04 13.15 7.04
CA GLU A 142 0.89 12.30 7.81
C GLU A 142 0.19 11.54 8.93
N VAL A 143 -0.67 12.20 9.72
CA VAL A 143 -1.47 11.55 10.76
C VAL A 143 -2.45 10.55 10.14
N THR A 144 -3.10 10.91 9.04
CA THR A 144 -4.03 10.03 8.33
C THR A 144 -3.32 8.76 7.84
N GLY A 145 -2.17 8.93 7.17
CA GLY A 145 -1.33 7.82 6.72
C GLY A 145 -0.84 6.97 7.89
N GLY A 146 -0.37 7.60 8.97
CA GLY A 146 0.07 6.92 10.19
C GLY A 146 -1.03 6.07 10.82
N VAL A 147 -2.25 6.59 10.95
CA VAL A 147 -3.41 5.84 11.46
C VAL A 147 -3.74 4.65 10.55
N ILE A 148 -3.73 4.84 9.23
CA ILE A 148 -3.96 3.76 8.26
C ILE A 148 -2.89 2.66 8.42
N LEU A 149 -1.62 3.03 8.53
CA LEU A 149 -0.51 2.09 8.73
C LEU A 149 -0.65 1.32 10.05
N VAL A 150 -0.98 1.99 11.16
CA VAL A 150 -1.21 1.35 12.47
C VAL A 150 -2.34 0.33 12.38
N VAL A 151 -3.45 0.66 11.71
CA VAL A 151 -4.57 -0.26 11.52
C VAL A 151 -4.17 -1.47 10.68
N ILE A 152 -3.49 -1.26 9.55
CA ILE A 152 -3.03 -2.35 8.66
C ILE A 152 -2.02 -3.24 9.38
N PHE A 153 -1.06 -2.65 10.08
CA PHE A 153 -0.07 -3.36 10.87
C PHE A 153 -0.72 -4.16 12.00
N GLY A 154 -1.64 -3.55 12.76
CA GLY A 154 -2.41 -4.24 13.80
C GLY A 154 -3.14 -5.47 13.26
N ARG A 155 -3.80 -5.34 12.09
CA ARG A 155 -4.44 -6.48 11.41
C ARG A 155 -3.45 -7.57 11.01
N LEU A 156 -2.26 -7.19 10.54
CA LEU A 156 -1.20 -8.14 10.19
C LEU A 156 -0.71 -8.90 11.41
N VAL A 157 -0.45 -8.21 12.52
CA VAL A 157 0.01 -8.83 13.78
C VAL A 157 -1.06 -9.76 14.37
N CYS A 158 -2.33 -9.36 14.34
CA CYS A 158 -3.46 -10.21 14.74
C CYS A 158 -3.54 -11.50 13.92
N ARG A 159 -3.34 -11.41 12.59
CA ARG A 159 -3.38 -12.59 11.69
C ARG A 159 -2.21 -13.54 11.88
N VAL A 160 -1.00 -13.03 12.12
CA VAL A 160 0.20 -13.86 12.33
C VAL A 160 0.22 -14.48 13.74
N GLY A 161 -0.68 -14.05 14.64
CA GLY A 161 -0.84 -14.63 15.97
C GLY A 161 0.27 -14.27 16.95
N LEU A 162 1.00 -13.18 16.73
CA LEU A 162 2.08 -12.75 17.63
C LEU A 162 1.54 -12.17 18.95
N LEU A 163 0.45 -11.38 18.87
CA LEU A 163 -0.23 -10.80 20.02
C LEU A 163 -0.89 -11.83 20.95
N PRO A 164 -1.67 -12.83 20.46
CA PRO A 164 -2.24 -13.85 21.36
C PRO A 164 -1.19 -14.74 22.03
N LYS A 165 0.02 -14.89 21.46
CA LYS A 165 1.13 -15.58 22.12
C LYS A 165 1.71 -14.81 23.31
N MET A 166 1.72 -13.47 23.25
CA MET A 166 2.21 -12.61 24.34
C MET A 166 1.12 -12.26 25.37
N ALA A 167 -0.14 -12.20 24.96
CA ALA A 167 -1.27 -11.90 25.85
C ALA A 167 -1.55 -12.99 26.90
N ASN A 168 -1.11 -14.23 26.65
CA ASN A 168 -1.12 -15.30 27.66
C ASN A 168 -0.11 -15.08 28.80
N ILE A 169 0.76 -14.07 28.71
CA ILE A 169 1.73 -13.69 29.76
C ILE A 169 1.26 -12.43 30.53
N ALA A 170 0.37 -11.62 29.94
CA ALA A 170 -0.10 -10.35 30.49
C ALA A 170 -1.64 -10.31 30.62
N SER A 171 -2.22 -11.34 31.24
CA SER A 171 -3.67 -11.57 31.36
C SER A 171 -4.37 -10.61 32.34
N GLY A 172 -4.26 -9.30 32.13
CA GLY A 172 -4.92 -8.32 33.01
C GLY A 172 -5.15 -6.92 32.46
N LEU A 173 -4.41 -6.44 31.44
CA LEU A 173 -4.45 -5.01 31.09
C LEU A 173 -5.06 -4.65 29.73
N LEU A 174 -5.20 -5.57 28.78
CA LEU A 174 -5.74 -5.27 27.45
C LEU A 174 -6.70 -6.36 26.98
N ASP A 175 -7.97 -6.01 26.77
CA ASP A 175 -8.95 -6.90 26.15
C ASP A 175 -8.62 -7.06 24.65
N VAL A 176 -7.77 -8.02 24.35
CA VAL A 176 -7.29 -8.34 22.99
C VAL A 176 -8.45 -8.69 22.05
N ASN A 177 -9.62 -9.10 22.56
CA ASN A 177 -10.80 -9.38 21.72
C ASN A 177 -11.39 -8.12 21.08
N LYS A 178 -11.21 -6.93 21.68
CA LYS A 178 -11.62 -5.66 21.07
C LYS A 178 -10.66 -5.22 19.96
N ILE A 179 -9.39 -5.63 20.03
CA ILE A 179 -8.32 -5.23 19.10
C ILE A 179 -8.21 -6.21 17.92
N CYS A 180 -8.39 -7.51 18.18
CA CYS A 180 -8.36 -8.59 17.19
C CYS A 180 -9.69 -9.37 17.21
N PRO A 181 -10.76 -8.90 16.54
CA PRO A 181 -12.07 -9.57 16.58
C PRO A 181 -12.09 -10.92 15.83
N TYR A 182 -11.04 -11.25 15.07
CA TYR A 182 -10.92 -12.52 14.36
C TYR A 182 -10.47 -13.62 15.33
N LYS A 183 -11.40 -14.13 16.14
CA LYS A 183 -11.27 -15.51 16.62
C LYS A 183 -11.22 -16.39 15.37
N CYS A 184 -10.16 -17.19 15.25
CA CYS A 184 -10.03 -18.17 14.20
C CYS A 184 -11.12 -19.25 14.38
N SER A 185 -12.35 -18.95 13.95
CA SER A 185 -13.36 -19.95 13.63
C SER A 185 -13.30 -20.13 12.12
N LEU A 186 -12.81 -21.29 11.69
CA LEU A 186 -13.00 -21.82 10.36
C LEU A 186 -14.51 -22.00 10.12
N GLN A 187 -15.20 -20.93 9.75
CA GLN A 187 -16.54 -20.99 9.19
C GLN A 187 -16.58 -20.17 7.92
N ALA A 188 -16.65 -20.88 6.80
CA ALA A 188 -16.91 -20.32 5.49
C ALA A 188 -18.27 -19.60 5.50
N GLY A 189 -18.24 -18.29 5.21
CA GLY A 189 -19.41 -17.43 5.01
C GLY A 189 -19.39 -16.81 3.60
N PRO A 190 -20.56 -16.38 3.08
CA PRO A 190 -20.90 -16.52 1.67
C PRO A 190 -20.25 -15.50 0.74
N GLU A 191 -20.16 -15.91 -0.52
CA GLU A 191 -19.54 -15.23 -1.65
C GLU A 191 -20.06 -13.80 -1.87
N ILE A 192 -19.24 -12.80 -1.57
CA ILE A 192 -19.45 -11.39 -2.01
C ILE A 192 -18.22 -10.81 -2.73
N GLY A 193 -17.17 -11.63 -2.95
CA GLY A 193 -15.89 -11.18 -3.52
C GLY A 193 -15.89 -10.99 -5.04
N GLY A 194 -16.84 -11.60 -5.76
CA GLY A 194 -16.85 -11.59 -7.23
C GLY A 194 -17.26 -10.25 -7.85
N LEU A 195 -18.19 -9.53 -7.22
CA LEU A 195 -18.69 -8.25 -7.74
C LEU A 195 -17.69 -7.09 -7.47
N TYR A 196 -16.99 -7.15 -6.34
CA TYR A 196 -16.06 -6.10 -5.90
C TYR A 196 -14.81 -5.99 -6.78
N VAL A 197 -14.29 -7.12 -7.28
CA VAL A 197 -13.11 -7.16 -8.16
C VAL A 197 -13.47 -6.79 -9.61
N ARG A 198 -14.67 -7.16 -10.08
CA ARG A 198 -15.13 -6.78 -11.43
C ARG A 198 -15.43 -5.28 -11.53
N ILE A 199 -15.92 -4.68 -10.45
CA ILE A 199 -16.14 -3.24 -10.35
C ILE A 199 -14.78 -2.51 -10.20
N LYS A 200 -13.88 -2.92 -9.29
CA LYS A 200 -12.58 -2.24 -9.11
C LYS A 200 -11.62 -2.37 -10.29
N GLY A 201 -11.55 -3.53 -10.95
CA GLY A 201 -10.75 -3.67 -12.18
C GLY A 201 -11.23 -2.74 -13.30
N LEU A 202 -12.54 -2.45 -13.36
CA LEU A 202 -13.13 -1.49 -14.29
C LEU A 202 -12.86 -0.05 -13.85
N TRP A 203 -12.87 0.27 -12.55
CA TRP A 203 -12.48 1.59 -12.03
C TRP A 203 -10.99 1.90 -12.20
N SER A 204 -10.08 0.95 -11.98
CA SER A 204 -8.65 1.16 -12.21
C SER A 204 -8.35 1.31 -13.71
N TYR A 205 -9.10 0.62 -14.59
CA TYR A 205 -9.00 0.79 -16.04
C TYR A 205 -9.59 2.13 -16.51
N LEU A 206 -10.74 2.55 -15.96
CA LEU A 206 -11.39 3.83 -16.29
C LEU A 206 -10.70 5.04 -15.65
N ALA A 207 -10.01 4.90 -14.51
CA ALA A 207 -9.22 5.99 -13.93
C ALA A 207 -7.96 6.26 -14.77
N VAL A 208 -7.28 5.21 -15.21
CA VAL A 208 -6.09 5.34 -16.07
C VAL A 208 -6.47 5.76 -17.50
N VAL A 209 -7.55 5.22 -18.08
CA VAL A 209 -8.02 5.60 -19.42
C VAL A 209 -8.73 6.97 -19.41
N GLY A 210 -9.47 7.28 -18.35
CA GLY A 210 -10.18 8.55 -18.17
C GLY A 210 -9.23 9.73 -17.99
N MET A 211 -8.12 9.55 -17.28
CA MET A 211 -7.07 10.58 -17.13
C MET A 211 -6.31 10.85 -18.44
N VAL A 212 -6.21 9.86 -19.33
CA VAL A 212 -5.61 10.03 -20.67
C VAL A 212 -6.58 10.71 -21.64
N TYR A 213 -7.89 10.47 -21.52
CA TYR A 213 -8.91 11.11 -22.35
C TYR A 213 -9.15 12.58 -22.00
N THR A 214 -9.12 12.97 -20.72
CA THR A 214 -9.28 14.39 -20.32
C THR A 214 -8.07 15.25 -20.68
N LEU A 215 -6.87 14.67 -20.82
CA LEU A 215 -5.67 15.38 -21.27
C LEU A 215 -5.57 15.52 -22.80
N THR A 216 -6.42 14.84 -23.57
CA THR A 216 -6.44 14.91 -25.04
C THR A 216 -7.67 15.61 -25.62
N ALA A 217 -8.73 15.82 -24.81
CA ALA A 217 -9.98 16.46 -25.24
C ALA A 217 -10.14 17.93 -24.77
N GLY A 218 -9.08 18.54 -24.21
CA GLY A 218 -9.07 19.93 -23.74
C GLY A 218 -8.19 20.86 -24.58
N GLY A 219 -8.21 20.69 -25.90
CA GLY A 219 -7.65 21.64 -26.88
C GLY A 219 -8.72 22.51 -27.49
#